data_AF-A0A6B0GQ94-F1
#
_entry.id   AF-A0A6B0GQ94-F1
#
_cell.length_a   1.000
_cell.length_b   1.000
_cell.length_c   1.000
_cell.angle_alpha   90.00
_cell.angle_beta   90.00
_cell.angle_gamma   90.00
#
_symmetry.space_group_name_H-M   'P 1'
#
loop_
_entity.id
_entity.type
_entity.pdbx_description
1 polymer ?
#
loop_
_entity_poly.entity_id
_entity_poly.type
_entity_poly.pdbx_seq_one_letter_code
_entity_poly.pdbx_strand_id
1 'polypeptide(L)'
;MTDDICGAETAKGTPCQNPAGENGRCHIPTHNGRDEDNPSRDPKLTVERQEKIASMLEDSHSIAAACRCNGIGRSTFYEWLQKGDAQEEGIYADFSDRVARARGAGERRIVDELLETAREKGDTRTMLSVLKSRYPDSWDDASSTEDSGTVNIHLSPTDQ
;
A
#
# COMPACT_ATOMS: atom_id res chain seq x y z
N MET A 1 -28.93 31.81 -13.07
CA MET A 1 -28.07 32.56 -12.15
C MET A 1 -29.00 33.34 -11.24
N THR A 2 -28.95 33.10 -9.94
CA THR A 2 -29.66 33.94 -8.96
C THR A 2 -28.95 35.29 -8.91
N ASP A 3 -29.69 36.38 -9.02
CA ASP A 3 -29.15 37.76 -8.98
C ASP A 3 -28.68 38.18 -7.56
N ASP A 4 -28.51 37.21 -6.65
CA ASP A 4 -28.12 37.44 -5.27
C ASP A 4 -26.60 37.58 -5.16
N ILE A 5 -26.15 38.75 -4.70
CA ILE A 5 -24.75 39.04 -4.38
C ILE A 5 -24.38 38.50 -2.99
N CYS A 6 -23.13 38.09 -2.82
CA CYS A 6 -22.62 37.49 -1.58
C CYS A 6 -22.79 38.38 -0.33
N GLY A 7 -22.54 39.68 -0.44
CA GLY A 7 -22.79 40.64 0.65
C GLY A 7 -21.86 40.58 1.86
N ALA A 8 -20.94 39.60 1.94
CA ALA A 8 -20.00 39.48 3.07
C ALA A 8 -19.09 40.71 3.23
N GLU A 9 -18.83 41.13 4.47
CA GLU A 9 -17.97 42.28 4.76
C GLU A 9 -16.51 41.99 4.35
N THR A 10 -15.94 42.83 3.49
CA THR A 10 -14.54 42.70 3.06
C THR A 10 -13.61 43.55 3.91
N ALA A 11 -12.29 43.28 3.83
CA ALA A 11 -11.26 44.08 4.50
C ALA A 11 -11.25 45.58 4.12
N LYS A 12 -11.95 45.97 3.04
CA LYS A 12 -12.13 47.37 2.61
C LYS A 12 -13.40 48.02 3.18
N GLY A 13 -14.15 47.32 4.03
CA GLY A 13 -15.42 47.79 4.60
C GLY A 13 -16.58 47.85 3.59
N THR A 14 -16.39 47.32 2.38
CA THR A 14 -17.45 47.22 1.37
C THR A 14 -17.98 45.79 1.27
N PRO A 15 -19.29 45.59 1.02
CA PRO A 15 -19.88 44.25 0.84
C PRO A 15 -19.34 43.54 -0.40
N CYS A 16 -19.15 42.22 -0.31
CA CYS A 16 -18.71 41.38 -1.42
C CYS A 16 -19.75 41.42 -2.57
N GLN A 17 -19.28 41.81 -3.76
CA GLN A 17 -20.11 41.95 -4.96
C GLN A 17 -20.11 40.70 -5.85
N ASN A 18 -19.47 39.61 -5.40
CA ASN A 18 -19.46 38.38 -6.19
C ASN A 18 -20.87 37.78 -6.20
N PRO A 19 -21.33 37.25 -7.34
CA PRO A 19 -22.59 36.51 -7.39
C PRO A 19 -22.50 35.30 -6.47
N ALA A 20 -23.59 34.99 -5.78
CA ALA A 20 -23.75 33.71 -5.12
C ALA A 20 -23.74 32.61 -6.20
N GLY A 21 -22.99 31.54 -5.95
CA GLY A 21 -23.04 30.34 -6.79
C GLY A 21 -24.44 29.73 -6.78
N GLU A 22 -24.70 28.77 -7.65
CA GLU A 22 -26.01 28.10 -7.77
C GLU A 22 -26.49 27.45 -6.46
N ASN A 23 -25.56 27.19 -5.54
CA ASN A 23 -25.80 26.68 -4.20
C ASN A 23 -25.88 27.77 -3.11
N GLY A 24 -26.02 29.04 -3.49
CA GLY A 24 -26.05 30.18 -2.57
C GLY A 24 -24.69 30.53 -1.94
N ARG A 25 -23.59 29.87 -2.33
CA ARG A 25 -22.26 30.06 -1.73
C ARG A 25 -21.38 31.02 -2.53
N CYS A 26 -20.60 31.85 -1.85
CA CYS A 26 -19.57 32.66 -2.48
C CYS A 26 -18.39 31.78 -2.94
N HIS A 27 -17.79 32.09 -4.08
CA HIS A 27 -16.55 31.42 -4.52
C HIS A 27 -15.38 31.64 -3.54
N ILE A 28 -15.42 32.69 -2.71
CA ILE A 28 -14.44 32.94 -1.67
C ILE A 28 -14.81 32.11 -0.43
N PRO A 29 -14.05 31.05 -0.07
CA PRO A 29 -14.48 30.11 0.97
C PRO A 29 -14.69 30.75 2.34
N THR A 30 -13.92 31.78 2.67
CA THR A 30 -13.98 32.49 3.96
C THR A 30 -15.22 33.36 4.13
N HIS A 31 -15.98 33.62 3.05
CA HIS A 31 -17.25 34.35 3.12
C HIS A 31 -18.45 33.43 3.35
N ASN A 32 -18.24 32.12 3.29
CA ASN A 32 -19.25 31.15 3.61
C ASN A 32 -19.18 30.83 5.11
N GLY A 33 -20.33 30.67 5.75
CA GLY A 33 -20.40 30.19 7.14
C GLY A 33 -19.66 28.86 7.29
N ARG A 34 -19.19 28.57 8.51
CA ARG A 34 -18.76 27.21 8.86
C ARG A 34 -20.01 26.35 8.97
N ASP A 35 -20.52 25.89 7.83
CA ASP A 35 -21.57 24.90 7.80
C ASP A 35 -20.94 23.51 7.80
N GLU A 36 -21.59 22.57 8.47
CA GLU A 36 -21.28 21.13 8.46
C GLU A 36 -21.39 20.56 7.02
N ASP A 37 -22.19 21.23 6.17
CA ASP A 37 -22.41 20.96 4.74
C ASP A 37 -21.52 21.81 3.80
N ASN A 38 -20.31 22.18 4.22
CA ASN A 38 -19.30 22.51 3.22
C ASN A 38 -19.02 21.20 2.46
N PRO A 39 -19.40 21.04 1.18
CA PRO A 39 -19.16 19.79 0.47
C PRO A 39 -17.65 19.61 0.45
N SER A 40 -17.16 18.77 1.38
CA SER A 40 -15.77 18.43 1.48
C SER A 40 -15.38 17.98 0.09
N ARG A 41 -14.40 18.68 -0.50
CA ARG A 41 -13.82 18.32 -1.80
C ARG A 41 -13.70 16.82 -1.83
N ASP A 42 -14.44 16.16 -2.74
CA ASP A 42 -14.56 14.71 -2.80
C ASP A 42 -13.21 14.07 -2.46
N PRO A 43 -13.15 13.19 -1.44
CA PRO A 43 -11.89 12.61 -1.05
C PRO A 43 -11.30 11.94 -2.29
N LYS A 44 -10.06 12.30 -2.62
CA LYS A 44 -9.35 11.67 -3.75
C LYS A 44 -9.36 10.15 -3.60
N LEU A 45 -9.44 9.62 -2.37
CA LEU A 45 -9.69 8.22 -2.09
C LEU A 45 -11.21 7.96 -2.03
N THR A 46 -11.73 7.23 -3.01
CA THR A 46 -13.12 6.73 -3.02
C THR A 46 -13.12 5.23 -2.77
N VAL A 47 -14.23 4.67 -2.29
CA VAL A 47 -14.38 3.20 -2.08
C VAL A 47 -14.09 2.43 -3.37
N GLU A 48 -14.59 2.92 -4.51
CA GLU A 48 -14.32 2.32 -5.83
C GLU A 48 -12.81 2.27 -6.13
N ARG A 49 -12.07 3.33 -5.80
CA ARG A 49 -10.63 3.37 -6.01
C ARG A 49 -9.89 2.43 -5.08
N GLN A 50 -10.35 2.29 -3.83
CA GLN A 50 -9.79 1.31 -2.91
C GLN A 50 -9.89 -0.10 -3.49
N GLU A 51 -11.07 -0.49 -3.97
CA GLU A 51 -11.29 -1.83 -4.51
C GLU A 51 -10.50 -2.08 -5.79
N LYS A 52 -10.41 -1.10 -6.70
CA LYS A 52 -9.58 -1.26 -7.90
C LYS A 52 -8.10 -1.41 -7.58
N ILE A 53 -7.57 -0.65 -6.62
CA ILE A 53 -6.18 -0.79 -6.17
C ILE A 53 -5.98 -2.15 -5.51
N ALA A 54 -6.89 -2.55 -4.62
CA ALA A 54 -6.77 -3.77 -3.85
C ALA A 54 -6.89 -5.04 -4.72
N SER A 55 -7.81 -5.06 -5.68
CA SER A 55 -7.93 -6.14 -6.67
C SER A 55 -6.64 -6.35 -7.45
N MET A 56 -5.96 -5.27 -7.86
CA MET A 56 -4.66 -5.40 -8.52
C MET A 56 -3.58 -6.01 -7.62
N LEU A 57 -3.60 -5.70 -6.33
CA LEU A 57 -2.66 -6.28 -5.36
C LEU A 57 -2.97 -7.75 -5.06
N GLU A 58 -4.26 -8.15 -5.10
CA GLU A 58 -4.70 -9.56 -5.00
C GLU A 58 -4.24 -10.38 -6.21
N ASP A 59 -4.14 -9.75 -7.38
CA ASP A 59 -3.53 -10.32 -8.59
C ASP A 59 -2.01 -10.18 -8.62
N SER A 60 -1.40 -9.96 -7.45
CA SER A 60 0.05 -9.93 -7.22
C SER A 60 0.79 -8.83 -8.01
N HIS A 61 0.09 -7.79 -8.49
CA HIS A 61 0.74 -6.64 -9.12
C HIS A 61 1.49 -5.79 -8.10
N SER A 62 2.54 -5.10 -8.57
CA SER A 62 3.26 -4.14 -7.74
C SER A 62 2.40 -2.93 -7.36
N ILE A 63 2.66 -2.34 -6.19
CA ILE A 63 2.06 -1.06 -5.75
C ILE A 63 2.23 0.02 -6.83
N ALA A 64 3.39 0.06 -7.50
CA ALA A 64 3.65 1.04 -8.56
C ALA A 64 2.71 0.86 -9.76
N ALA A 65 2.42 -0.38 -10.16
CA ALA A 65 1.47 -0.67 -11.22
C ALA A 65 0.04 -0.33 -10.78
N ALA A 66 -0.37 -0.76 -9.58
CA ALA A 66 -1.68 -0.46 -9.03
C ALA A 66 -1.95 1.06 -8.95
N CYS A 67 -0.97 1.84 -8.49
CA CYS A 67 -1.04 3.31 -8.47
C CYS A 67 -1.24 3.91 -9.86
N ARG A 68 -0.41 3.50 -10.84
CA ARG A 68 -0.46 4.04 -12.22
C ARG A 68 -1.80 3.73 -12.90
N CYS A 69 -2.27 2.50 -12.78
CA CYS A 69 -3.55 2.08 -13.37
C CYS A 69 -4.76 2.78 -12.72
N ASN A 70 -4.61 3.27 -11.49
CA ASN A 70 -5.65 4.01 -10.77
C ASN A 70 -5.43 5.53 -10.76
N GLY A 71 -4.48 6.05 -11.55
CA GLY A 71 -4.27 7.48 -11.73
C GLY A 71 -3.76 8.21 -10.49
N ILE A 72 -3.04 7.53 -9.59
CA ILE A 72 -2.43 8.13 -8.39
C ILE A 72 -0.91 8.00 -8.38
N GLY A 73 -0.25 8.94 -7.70
CA GLY A 73 1.17 8.83 -7.39
C GLY A 73 1.42 7.85 -6.25
N ARG A 74 2.62 7.24 -6.22
CA ARG A 74 3.04 6.37 -5.10
C ARG A 74 3.07 7.10 -3.76
N SER A 75 3.49 8.37 -3.75
CA SER A 75 3.47 9.19 -2.53
C SER A 75 2.07 9.29 -1.96
N THR A 76 1.07 9.56 -2.79
CA THR A 76 -0.34 9.61 -2.39
C THR A 76 -0.81 8.28 -1.78
N PHE A 77 -0.42 7.15 -2.36
CA PHE A 77 -0.75 5.84 -1.80
C PHE A 77 -0.16 5.66 -0.40
N TYR A 78 1.13 5.94 -0.19
CA TYR A 78 1.77 5.80 1.12
C TYR A 78 1.28 6.83 2.13
N GLU A 79 0.97 8.06 1.70
CA GLU A 79 0.32 9.07 2.56
C GLU A 79 -1.05 8.59 3.04
N TRP A 80 -1.82 7.88 2.21
CA TRP A 80 -3.09 7.30 2.62
C TRP A 80 -2.92 6.17 3.62
N LEU A 81 -1.92 5.30 3.44
CA LEU A 81 -1.60 4.27 4.43
C LEU A 81 -1.17 4.89 5.76
N GLN A 82 -0.28 5.90 5.73
CA GLN A 82 0.16 6.60 6.93
C GLN A 82 -1.01 7.26 7.68
N LYS A 83 -1.99 7.82 6.96
CA LYS A 83 -3.21 8.35 7.56
C LYS A 83 -4.06 7.24 8.18
N GLY A 84 -4.16 6.09 7.50
CA GLY A 84 -4.86 4.91 8.00
C GLY A 84 -4.26 4.40 9.31
N ASP A 85 -2.93 4.31 9.40
CA ASP A 85 -2.24 3.85 10.60
C ASP A 85 -2.40 4.81 11.80
N ALA A 86 -2.79 6.07 11.54
CA ALA A 86 -2.99 7.09 12.56
C ALA A 86 -4.44 7.22 13.06
N GLN A 87 -5.38 6.44 12.49
CA GLN A 87 -6.80 6.48 12.84
C GLN A 87 -7.34 5.06 13.05
N GLU A 88 -8.25 4.87 14.02
CA GLU A 88 -8.85 3.54 14.26
C GLU A 88 -9.93 3.19 13.24
N GLU A 89 -10.61 4.19 12.69
CA GLU A 89 -11.74 4.02 11.78
C GLU A 89 -11.73 5.05 10.63
N GLY A 90 -12.54 4.78 9.61
CA GLY A 90 -12.76 5.67 8.47
C GLY A 90 -11.96 5.30 7.22
N ILE A 91 -12.17 6.08 6.15
CA ILE A 91 -11.81 5.70 4.78
C ILE A 91 -10.32 5.34 4.55
N TYR A 92 -9.41 5.92 5.33
CA TYR A 92 -7.97 5.62 5.22
C TYR A 92 -7.59 4.36 6.02
N ALA A 93 -8.21 4.13 7.19
CA ALA A 93 -8.06 2.88 7.95
C ALA A 93 -8.63 1.71 7.14
N ASP A 94 -9.84 1.85 6.60
CA ASP A 94 -10.47 0.85 5.74
C ASP A 94 -9.57 0.48 4.55
N PHE A 95 -8.95 1.49 3.93
CA PHE A 95 -8.02 1.29 2.83
C PHE A 95 -6.73 0.57 3.28
N SER A 96 -6.16 0.93 4.43
CA SER A 96 -4.97 0.27 4.97
C SER A 96 -5.23 -1.22 5.21
N ASP A 97 -6.34 -1.54 5.88
CA ASP A 97 -6.78 -2.91 6.13
C ASP A 97 -7.06 -3.69 4.84
N ARG A 98 -7.72 -3.03 3.87
CA ARG A 98 -8.02 -3.64 2.57
C ARG A 98 -6.73 -3.96 1.80
N VAL A 99 -5.75 -3.06 1.82
CA VAL A 99 -4.43 -3.25 1.20
C VAL A 99 -3.65 -4.37 1.89
N ALA A 100 -3.65 -4.43 3.23
CA ALA A 100 -2.97 -5.48 3.97
C ALA A 100 -3.51 -6.87 3.59
N ARG A 101 -4.84 -7.03 3.60
CA ARG A 101 -5.51 -8.27 3.17
C ARG A 101 -5.21 -8.62 1.71
N ALA A 102 -5.30 -7.64 0.81
CA ALA A 102 -5.04 -7.82 -0.61
C ALA A 102 -3.62 -8.34 -0.88
N ARG A 103 -2.61 -7.74 -0.23
CA ARG A 103 -1.22 -8.15 -0.38
C ARG A 103 -0.99 -9.56 0.15
N GLY A 104 -1.58 -9.93 1.29
CA GLY A 104 -1.50 -11.29 1.81
C GLY A 104 -2.12 -12.31 0.85
N ALA A 105 -3.26 -11.98 0.24
CA ALA A 105 -3.89 -12.85 -0.75
C ALA A 105 -3.04 -13.00 -2.04
N GLY A 106 -2.50 -11.89 -2.56
CA GLY A 106 -1.64 -11.91 -3.75
C GLY A 106 -0.31 -12.61 -3.51
N GLU A 107 0.30 -12.47 -2.33
CA GLU A 107 1.52 -13.19 -1.98
C GLU A 107 1.27 -14.70 -1.88
N ARG A 108 0.18 -15.11 -1.22
CA ARG A 108 -0.21 -16.52 -1.16
C ARG A 108 -0.36 -17.08 -2.57
N ARG A 109 -1.13 -16.40 -3.42
CA ARG A 109 -1.41 -16.85 -4.79
C ARG A 109 -0.13 -17.10 -5.60
N ILE A 110 0.78 -16.12 -5.62
CA ILE A 110 2.00 -16.25 -6.43
C ILE A 110 2.93 -17.33 -5.90
N VAL A 111 3.00 -17.51 -4.58
CA VAL A 111 3.81 -18.58 -3.98
C VAL A 111 3.22 -19.95 -4.27
N ASP A 112 1.90 -20.11 -4.15
CA ASP A 112 1.23 -21.38 -4.43
C ASP A 112 1.43 -21.78 -5.90
N GLU A 113 1.21 -20.86 -6.84
CA GLU A 113 1.41 -21.08 -8.29
C GLU A 113 2.89 -21.42 -8.61
N LEU A 114 3.83 -20.72 -7.97
CA LEU A 114 5.26 -20.98 -8.15
C LEU A 114 5.65 -22.36 -7.62
N LEU A 115 5.16 -22.76 -6.44
CA LEU A 115 5.45 -24.05 -5.84
C LEU A 115 4.80 -25.20 -6.61
N GLU A 116 3.58 -25.02 -7.12
CA GLU A 116 2.92 -25.96 -8.01
C GLU A 116 3.74 -26.17 -9.29
N THR A 117 4.10 -25.09 -9.99
CA THR A 117 4.92 -25.12 -11.20
C THR A 117 6.29 -25.78 -10.95
N ALA A 118 6.92 -25.47 -9.81
CA ALA A 118 8.20 -26.06 -9.45
C ALA A 118 8.08 -27.57 -9.17
N ARG A 119 7.00 -28.00 -8.52
CA ARG A 119 6.72 -29.42 -8.28
C ARG A 119 6.52 -30.18 -9.59
N GLU A 120 5.72 -29.65 -10.51
CA GLU A 120 5.48 -30.26 -11.83
C GLU A 120 6.77 -30.44 -12.63
N LYS A 121 7.70 -29.48 -12.52
CA LYS A 121 8.99 -29.50 -13.22
C LYS A 121 10.10 -30.22 -12.45
N GLY A 122 9.86 -30.66 -11.22
CA GLY A 122 10.89 -31.21 -10.34
C GLY A 122 11.98 -30.20 -9.95
N ASP A 123 11.68 -28.90 -9.95
CA ASP A 123 12.62 -27.83 -9.63
C ASP A 123 12.75 -27.64 -8.11
N THR A 124 13.50 -28.55 -7.48
CA THR A 124 13.81 -28.50 -6.05
C THR A 124 14.58 -27.25 -5.65
N ARG A 125 15.32 -26.61 -6.57
CA ARG A 125 16.06 -25.38 -6.28
C ARG A 125 15.09 -24.23 -6.02
N THR A 126 14.06 -24.07 -6.85
CA THR A 126 13.03 -23.05 -6.65
C THR A 126 12.25 -23.30 -5.36
N MET A 127 11.83 -24.54 -5.09
CA MET A 127 11.15 -24.89 -3.83
C MET A 127 11.99 -24.55 -2.59
N LEU A 128 13.28 -24.89 -2.60
CA LEU A 128 14.20 -24.57 -1.52
C LEU A 128 14.42 -23.06 -1.37
N SER A 129 14.49 -22.32 -2.48
CA SER A 129 14.62 -20.86 -2.46
C SER A 129 13.42 -20.20 -1.78
N VAL A 130 12.19 -20.62 -2.11
CA VAL A 130 10.97 -20.10 -1.48
C VAL A 130 10.95 -20.39 0.02
N LEU A 131 11.32 -21.61 0.42
CA LEU A 131 11.40 -21.99 1.84
C LEU A 131 12.39 -21.12 2.62
N LYS A 132 13.60 -20.91 2.07
CA LYS A 132 14.63 -20.07 2.71
C LYS A 132 14.20 -18.61 2.82
N SER A 133 13.55 -18.06 1.80
CA SER A 133 13.08 -16.68 1.85
C SER A 133 11.95 -16.47 2.86
N ARG A 134 11.12 -17.49 3.14
CA ARG A 134 10.00 -17.39 4.10
C ARG A 134 10.38 -17.71 5.53
N TYR A 135 11.39 -18.56 5.73
CA TYR A 135 11.84 -18.99 7.06
C TYR A 135 13.34 -18.77 7.23
N PRO A 136 13.85 -17.53 7.08
CA PRO A 136 15.29 -17.27 7.18
C PRO A 136 15.86 -17.73 8.52
N ASP A 137 15.19 -17.41 9.63
CA ASP A 137 15.63 -17.76 10.98
C ASP A 137 15.78 -19.27 11.20
N SER A 138 14.93 -20.09 10.57
CA SER A 138 14.99 -21.56 10.70
C SER A 138 16.12 -22.19 9.89
N TRP A 139 16.74 -21.44 8.98
CA TRP A 139 17.76 -21.93 8.03
C TRP A 139 19.12 -21.26 8.20
N ASP A 140 19.20 -20.11 8.88
CA ASP A 140 20.47 -19.44 9.23
C ASP A 140 21.19 -20.08 10.44
N ASP A 141 20.47 -20.75 11.34
CA ASP A 141 21.07 -21.48 12.47
C ASP A 141 21.90 -22.72 12.06
N ALA A 142 21.87 -23.09 10.77
CA ALA A 142 22.63 -24.21 10.23
C ALA A 142 24.03 -23.83 9.71
N SER A 143 24.51 -22.60 9.91
CA SER A 143 25.93 -22.29 9.72
C SER A 143 26.75 -22.95 10.84
N SER A 144 26.96 -24.25 10.72
CA SER A 144 27.94 -24.99 11.51
C SER A 144 29.29 -24.30 11.32
N THR A 145 29.83 -23.74 12.39
CA THR A 145 31.23 -23.32 12.44
C THR A 145 32.09 -24.55 12.15
N GLU A 146 32.49 -24.74 10.90
CA GLU A 146 33.54 -25.69 10.55
C GLU A 146 34.86 -25.14 11.11
N ASP A 147 35.20 -25.56 12.32
CA ASP A 147 36.58 -25.51 12.79
C ASP A 147 37.42 -26.35 11.82
N SER A 148 38.32 -25.70 11.09
CA SER A 148 39.24 -26.35 10.16
C SER A 148 40.31 -27.11 10.94
N GLY A 149 39.90 -28.16 11.66
CA GLY A 149 40.77 -29.11 12.30
C GLY A 149 41.42 -29.99 11.24
N THR A 150 42.70 -29.77 10.97
CA THR A 150 43.52 -30.64 10.12
C THR A 150 43.47 -32.07 10.67
N VAL A 151 42.82 -32.97 9.94
CA VAL A 151 42.88 -34.41 10.22
C VAL A 151 44.19 -34.96 9.67
N ASN A 152 45.20 -35.09 10.53
CA ASN A 152 46.44 -35.79 10.18
C ASN A 152 46.20 -37.31 10.20
N ILE A 153 46.04 -37.91 9.03
CA ILE A 153 45.95 -39.36 8.88
C ILE A 153 47.38 -39.93 8.85
N HIS A 154 47.79 -40.57 9.94
CA HIS A 154 49.05 -41.31 9.99
C HIS A 154 48.82 -42.73 9.47
N LEU A 155 49.22 -42.99 8.22
CA LEU A 155 49.27 -44.33 7.65
C LEU A 155 50.57 -45.01 8.10
N SER A 156 50.47 -46.00 8.99
CA SER A 156 51.61 -46.86 9.31
C SER A 156 51.89 -47.80 8.13
N PRO A 157 53.17 -47.97 7.71
CA PRO A 157 53.51 -48.90 6.65
C PRO A 157 53.23 -50.34 7.12
N THR A 158 52.58 -51.12 6.26
CA THR A 158 52.40 -52.55 6.45
C THR A 158 53.73 -53.25 6.15
N ASP A 159 54.28 -53.95 7.14
CA ASP A 159 55.46 -54.81 6.99
C ASP A 159 55.24 -55.87 5.91
N GLN A 160 56.26 -56.07 5.07
CA GLN A 160 56.32 -57.10 4.01
C GLN A 160 56.92 -58.40 4.55
#